data_AF-A0A6S6SXV4-F1
#
_entry.id   AF-A0A6S6SXV4-F1
#
_cell.length_a   1.000
_cell.length_b   1.000
_cell.length_c   1.000
_cell.angle_alpha   90.00
_cell.angle_beta   90.00
_cell.angle_gamma   90.00
#
_symmetry.space_group_name_H-M   'P 1'
#
loop_
_entity.id
_entity.type
_entity.pdbx_description
1 polymer ?
#
loop_
_entity_poly.entity_id
_entity_poly.type
_entity_poly.pdbx_seq_one_letter_code
_entity_poly.pdbx_strand_id
1 'polypeptide(L)'
;MKATNILLSAATAALLFTGCGGGSSSSSTTSTDTDTDTSVCSTYTIPSSTTLSGDITTCTQLTADKTWILDGLVAVKGTTLKIDAGTTIAGKDGTGDNTSYMIIDNDAQIMAEGTAASPIIFTSKTAVDGGTAAVGQWGGLTIIGQAGNDQVQAYEVNSAYAATDADLTHSSGILTHVQILNSGITMETDKEINGLSLVGVGSGTTIDNITVSRSDDDCVEAWGGTVNMSNISVSECTDDHFDIDDGYAGTVSNLTITQTSGNAAIEMSGTTAATFDGFTITQNSSVKEGGLFFKKDGIGGHFKNGTVTDNSSDGAGAIHSQGTATIANISFENVTLTGSSADNRFTDHDDGGNSADIETKFDAGSGNSK
;
A
#
# COMPACT_ATOMS: atom_id res chain seq x y z
N MET A 1 47.92 -1.98 -48.22
CA MET A 1 47.95 -1.76 -46.77
C MET A 1 46.66 -2.31 -46.19
N LYS A 2 46.78 -3.26 -45.23
CA LYS A 2 45.76 -3.85 -44.32
C LYS A 2 44.64 -4.65 -45.03
N ALA A 3 44.53 -5.99 -44.98
CA ALA A 3 44.43 -6.93 -43.83
C ALA A 3 43.23 -6.56 -42.92
N THR A 4 42.26 -7.41 -42.55
CA THR A 4 42.30 -8.86 -42.21
C THR A 4 40.87 -9.45 -42.18
N ASN A 5 40.77 -10.76 -42.43
CA ASN A 5 39.63 -11.69 -42.31
C ASN A 5 38.89 -11.68 -40.96
N ILE A 6 37.64 -12.16 -40.94
CA ILE A 6 37.14 -13.11 -39.91
C ILE A 6 36.24 -14.15 -40.61
N LEU A 7 36.55 -15.44 -40.35
CA LEU A 7 35.89 -16.64 -40.83
C LEU A 7 34.63 -16.98 -40.02
N LEU A 8 33.69 -17.60 -40.73
CA LEU A 8 32.49 -18.26 -40.25
C LEU A 8 32.85 -19.67 -39.74
N SER A 9 32.51 -20.00 -38.49
CA SER A 9 32.61 -21.37 -37.95
C SER A 9 31.25 -21.81 -37.41
N ALA A 10 30.61 -22.73 -38.12
CA ALA A 10 29.50 -23.53 -37.63
C ALA A 10 30.05 -24.74 -36.85
N ALA A 11 29.45 -25.05 -35.70
CA ALA A 11 29.71 -26.31 -34.99
C ALA A 11 28.38 -26.91 -34.51
N THR A 12 28.15 -28.12 -34.98
CA THR A 12 27.07 -29.06 -34.74
C THR A 12 27.17 -29.67 -33.34
N ALA A 13 26.03 -29.89 -32.65
CA ALA A 13 25.96 -30.81 -31.52
C ALA A 13 24.78 -31.76 -31.70
N ALA A 14 25.07 -33.05 -31.55
CA ALA A 14 24.26 -34.19 -31.96
C ALA A 14 23.21 -34.60 -30.91
N LEU A 15 22.06 -35.07 -31.40
CA LEU A 15 21.07 -35.83 -30.65
C LEU A 15 21.61 -37.21 -30.26
N LEU A 16 21.37 -37.62 -29.02
CA LEU A 16 21.39 -39.03 -28.62
C LEU A 16 20.01 -39.39 -28.03
N PHE A 17 19.34 -40.33 -28.69
CA PHE A 17 18.17 -41.04 -28.18
C PHE A 17 18.53 -42.52 -28.00
N THR A 18 18.39 -43.01 -26.77
CA THR A 18 18.25 -44.43 -26.37
C THR A 18 17.74 -44.40 -24.93
N GLY A 19 16.70 -45.09 -24.45
CA GLY A 19 15.79 -46.09 -25.01
C GLY A 19 15.09 -46.81 -23.83
N CYS A 20 13.77 -46.73 -23.81
CA CYS A 20 12.71 -47.65 -23.32
C CYS A 20 12.80 -48.51 -22.02
N GLY A 21 11.70 -48.43 -21.24
CA GLY A 21 11.03 -49.56 -20.53
C GLY A 21 11.27 -49.63 -19.02
N GLY A 22 10.30 -49.78 -18.11
CA GLY A 22 8.85 -49.93 -18.14
C GLY A 22 8.38 -50.46 -16.77
N GLY A 23 7.22 -50.01 -16.28
CA GLY A 23 6.38 -50.75 -15.31
C GLY A 23 6.49 -50.45 -13.81
N SER A 24 5.34 -50.07 -13.25
CA SER A 24 4.86 -50.27 -11.86
C SER A 24 5.29 -49.30 -10.77
N SER A 25 4.39 -48.37 -10.44
CA SER A 25 3.58 -48.35 -9.19
C SER A 25 3.19 -46.92 -8.85
N SER A 26 1.88 -46.70 -8.77
CA SER A 26 1.26 -45.45 -8.33
C SER A 26 1.61 -45.19 -6.88
N SER A 27 2.38 -44.14 -6.62
CA SER A 27 2.37 -43.45 -5.34
C SER A 27 2.28 -41.95 -5.64
N SER A 28 1.12 -41.39 -5.33
CA SER A 28 0.89 -39.95 -5.31
C SER A 28 1.76 -39.36 -4.20
N THR A 29 2.79 -38.62 -4.57
CA THR A 29 3.49 -37.69 -3.68
C THR A 29 3.35 -36.30 -4.28
N THR A 30 2.36 -35.59 -3.75
CA THR A 30 2.34 -34.13 -3.64
C THR A 30 3.59 -33.64 -2.93
N SER A 31 4.34 -32.73 -3.57
CA SER A 31 5.03 -31.58 -2.95
C SER A 31 6.16 -31.12 -3.88
N THR A 32 6.10 -29.84 -4.29
CA THR A 32 7.18 -28.89 -4.01
C THR A 32 6.52 -27.54 -3.78
N ASP A 33 6.15 -27.36 -2.52
CA ASP A 33 6.14 -26.12 -1.77
C ASP A 33 7.08 -25.06 -2.35
N THR A 34 6.55 -23.89 -2.73
CA THR A 34 7.35 -22.67 -2.85
C THR A 34 7.25 -21.95 -1.53
N ASP A 35 7.91 -22.55 -0.55
CA ASP A 35 8.17 -21.96 0.75
C ASP A 35 9.27 -20.90 0.57
N THR A 36 8.87 -19.62 0.58
CA THR A 36 9.79 -18.50 0.78
C THR A 36 9.73 -17.99 2.23
N ASP A 37 9.41 -18.87 3.20
CA ASP A 37 9.52 -18.55 4.61
C ASP A 37 10.99 -18.45 5.02
N THR A 38 11.56 -17.25 4.85
CA THR A 38 12.73 -16.85 5.62
C THR A 38 12.30 -16.43 7.03
N SER A 39 11.53 -17.27 7.72
CA SER A 39 11.17 -17.05 9.13
C SER A 39 12.45 -16.94 9.95
N VAL A 40 12.68 -15.73 10.46
CA VAL A 40 13.77 -15.40 11.40
C VAL A 40 13.54 -16.06 12.77
N CYS A 41 12.35 -16.62 13.01
CA CYS A 41 11.87 -17.02 14.33
C CYS A 41 11.46 -18.49 14.41
N SER A 42 12.23 -19.28 15.17
CA SER A 42 11.86 -20.68 15.49
C SER A 42 10.92 -20.81 16.70
N THR A 43 10.87 -19.80 17.57
CA THR A 43 10.01 -19.75 18.76
C THR A 43 9.54 -18.33 19.02
N TYR A 44 8.27 -18.18 19.39
CA TYR A 44 7.69 -16.88 19.77
C TYR A 44 7.39 -16.81 21.27
N THR A 45 7.60 -15.64 21.84
CA THR A 45 7.23 -15.32 23.23
C THR A 45 5.91 -14.56 23.23
N ILE A 46 4.97 -14.98 24.07
CA ILE A 46 3.74 -14.22 24.33
C ILE A 46 4.03 -13.26 25.49
N PRO A 47 3.86 -11.93 25.33
CA PRO A 47 4.11 -11.00 26.41
C PRO A 47 3.18 -11.26 27.61
N SER A 48 3.71 -11.11 28.82
CA SER A 48 2.92 -11.27 30.06
C SER A 48 1.97 -10.10 30.32
N SER A 49 2.34 -8.91 29.84
CA SER A 49 1.51 -7.69 29.87
C SER A 49 0.72 -7.60 28.57
N THR A 50 -0.55 -7.21 28.64
CA THR A 50 -1.36 -6.89 27.45
C THR A 50 -1.09 -5.48 26.93
N THR A 51 -0.46 -4.62 27.73
CA THR A 51 0.02 -3.31 27.28
C THR A 51 1.44 -3.43 26.75
N LEU A 52 1.63 -2.96 25.52
CA LEU A 52 2.86 -2.92 24.76
C LEU A 52 3.35 -1.47 24.67
N SER A 53 4.65 -1.26 24.85
CA SER A 53 5.32 0.02 24.69
C SER A 53 6.80 -0.19 24.39
N GLY A 54 7.41 0.74 23.65
CA GLY A 54 8.82 0.70 23.28
C GLY A 54 9.17 -0.41 22.28
N ASP A 55 10.44 -0.82 22.32
CA ASP A 55 11.00 -1.72 21.30
C ASP A 55 10.68 -3.19 21.59
N ILE A 56 10.10 -3.87 20.60
CA ILE A 56 10.00 -5.32 20.50
C ILE A 56 11.22 -5.83 19.72
N THR A 57 12.17 -6.42 20.45
CA THR A 57 13.47 -6.91 19.92
C THR A 57 13.63 -8.43 19.95
N THR A 58 12.55 -9.15 20.28
CA THR A 58 12.51 -10.61 20.29
C THR A 58 11.25 -11.12 19.61
N CYS A 59 11.31 -12.33 19.06
CA CYS A 59 10.18 -12.97 18.38
C CYS A 59 8.95 -13.00 19.28
N THR A 60 7.93 -12.22 18.94
CA THR A 60 6.78 -11.95 19.81
C THR A 60 5.49 -12.40 19.15
N GLN A 61 4.60 -13.06 19.89
CA GLN A 61 3.28 -13.47 19.41
C GLN A 61 2.17 -12.77 20.19
N LEU A 62 1.28 -12.09 19.48
CA LEU A 62 0.05 -11.54 19.99
C LEU A 62 -1.10 -12.51 19.69
N THR A 63 -1.74 -13.00 20.74
CA THR A 63 -2.78 -14.03 20.67
C THR A 63 -4.18 -13.43 20.71
N ALA A 64 -5.16 -14.13 20.12
CA ALA A 64 -6.53 -13.66 19.99
C ALA A 64 -7.41 -13.79 21.26
N ASP A 65 -6.88 -14.36 22.34
CA ASP A 65 -7.61 -14.56 23.61
C ASP A 65 -7.73 -13.28 24.46
N LYS A 66 -7.09 -12.18 24.03
CA LYS A 66 -7.10 -10.89 24.72
C LYS A 66 -6.95 -9.73 23.74
N THR A 67 -7.33 -8.54 24.19
CA THR A 67 -7.01 -7.29 23.49
C THR A 67 -5.62 -6.80 23.91
N TRP A 68 -4.78 -6.46 22.94
CA TRP A 68 -3.48 -5.85 23.16
C TRP A 68 -3.58 -4.33 23.08
N ILE A 69 -2.89 -3.61 23.97
CA ILE A 69 -2.96 -2.15 24.06
C ILE A 69 -1.62 -1.55 23.68
N LEU A 70 -1.58 -0.62 22.73
CA LEU A 70 -0.39 0.20 22.47
C LEU A 70 -0.46 1.44 23.37
N ASP A 71 0.60 1.72 24.13
CA ASP A 71 0.73 2.91 24.99
C ASP A 71 2.03 3.64 24.59
N GLY A 72 1.88 4.62 23.68
CA GLY A 72 3.00 5.26 22.98
C GLY A 72 3.48 4.47 21.75
N LEU A 73 4.66 4.81 21.24
CA LEU A 73 5.31 4.10 20.14
C LEU A 73 5.66 2.66 20.55
N VAL A 74 5.22 1.69 19.74
CA VAL A 74 5.68 0.30 19.76
C VAL A 74 6.44 0.02 18.47
N ALA A 75 7.74 -0.25 18.56
CA ALA A 75 8.58 -0.48 17.39
C ALA A 75 9.10 -1.93 17.37
N VAL A 76 8.87 -2.66 16.28
CA VAL A 76 9.44 -4.00 16.07
C VAL A 76 10.76 -3.85 15.32
N LYS A 77 11.84 -4.39 15.87
CA LYS A 77 13.22 -4.16 15.37
C LYS A 77 14.04 -5.43 15.39
N GLY A 78 14.67 -5.76 14.27
CA GLY A 78 15.56 -6.92 14.13
C GLY A 78 14.90 -8.28 14.41
N THR A 79 13.56 -8.36 14.36
CA THR A 79 12.79 -9.52 14.80
C THR A 79 11.43 -9.61 14.09
N THR A 80 10.72 -10.71 14.29
CA THR A 80 9.34 -10.88 13.80
C THR A 80 8.30 -10.68 14.90
N LEU A 81 7.25 -9.91 14.58
CA LEU A 81 5.99 -9.85 15.33
C LEU A 81 4.96 -10.74 14.64
N LYS A 82 4.47 -11.75 15.33
CA LYS A 82 3.35 -12.59 14.88
C LYS A 82 2.06 -12.15 15.55
N ILE A 83 0.97 -12.07 14.79
CA ILE A 83 -0.35 -11.72 15.27
C ILE A 83 -1.32 -12.80 14.80
N ASP A 84 -1.95 -13.50 15.74
CA ASP A 84 -2.90 -14.57 15.42
C ASP A 84 -4.19 -14.00 14.83
N ALA A 85 -4.82 -14.73 13.92
CA ALA A 85 -6.13 -14.39 13.38
C ALA A 85 -7.17 -14.11 14.48
N GLY A 86 -7.98 -13.08 14.31
CA GLY A 86 -8.99 -12.65 15.30
C GLY A 86 -8.44 -11.79 16.46
N THR A 87 -7.15 -11.45 16.45
CA THR A 87 -6.56 -10.59 17.48
C THR A 87 -7.01 -9.13 17.31
N THR A 88 -7.33 -8.48 18.43
CA THR A 88 -7.55 -7.02 18.48
C THR A 88 -6.36 -6.33 19.14
N ILE A 89 -5.82 -5.32 18.46
CA ILE A 89 -4.80 -4.39 18.94
C ILE A 89 -5.43 -3.00 19.02
N ALA A 90 -5.29 -2.32 20.15
CA ALA A 90 -5.92 -1.04 20.41
C ALA A 90 -4.90 0.04 20.82
N GLY A 91 -4.80 1.12 20.06
CA GLY A 91 -3.99 2.29 20.41
C GLY A 91 -4.68 3.13 21.49
N LYS A 92 -3.96 3.47 22.56
CA LYS A 92 -4.44 4.39 23.59
C LYS A 92 -4.43 5.83 23.05
N ASP A 93 -5.37 6.64 23.55
CA ASP A 93 -5.43 8.06 23.26
C ASP A 93 -4.14 8.78 23.69
N GLY A 94 -3.72 9.74 22.87
CA GLY A 94 -2.51 10.50 23.08
C GLY A 94 -2.24 11.43 21.91
N THR A 95 -1.44 12.46 22.13
CA THR A 95 -1.00 13.42 21.10
C THR A 95 0.48 13.71 21.25
N GLY A 96 1.12 14.17 20.17
CA GLY A 96 2.57 14.43 20.11
C GLY A 96 3.37 13.21 20.57
N ASP A 97 4.34 13.41 21.48
CA ASP A 97 5.19 12.32 22.00
C ASP A 97 4.41 11.18 22.71
N ASN A 98 3.15 11.41 23.11
CA ASN A 98 2.32 10.40 23.77
C ASN A 98 1.41 9.63 22.81
N THR A 99 1.46 9.93 21.51
CA THR A 99 0.66 9.22 20.50
C THR A 99 0.99 7.73 20.49
N SER A 100 -0.04 6.89 20.47
CA SER A 100 0.13 5.43 20.37
C SER A 100 0.06 4.96 18.92
N TYR A 101 1.09 4.27 18.44
CA TYR A 101 1.20 3.76 17.07
C TYR A 101 2.24 2.64 16.99
N MET A 102 2.23 1.89 15.89
CA MET A 102 3.16 0.78 15.68
C MET A 102 4.03 1.00 14.45
N ILE A 103 5.34 0.76 14.60
CA ILE A 103 6.29 0.71 13.49
C ILE A 103 6.86 -0.71 13.38
N ILE A 104 6.90 -1.24 12.15
CA ILE A 104 7.73 -2.39 11.78
C ILE A 104 8.96 -1.82 11.05
N ASP A 105 10.13 -1.88 11.68
CA ASP A 105 11.36 -1.29 11.15
C ASP A 105 11.92 -2.12 9.98
N ASN A 106 12.85 -1.55 9.21
CA ASN A 106 13.35 -2.14 7.95
C ASN A 106 14.07 -3.49 8.14
N ASP A 107 14.51 -3.81 9.36
CA ASP A 107 15.16 -5.06 9.75
C ASP A 107 14.22 -6.02 10.50
N ALA A 108 12.93 -5.70 10.56
CA ALA A 108 11.89 -6.47 11.21
C ALA A 108 10.82 -6.98 10.23
N GLN A 109 9.99 -7.89 10.72
CA GLN A 109 8.87 -8.44 9.97
C GLN A 109 7.60 -8.51 10.80
N ILE A 110 6.45 -8.43 10.13
CA ILE A 110 5.14 -8.67 10.71
C ILE A 110 4.46 -9.86 10.02
N MET A 111 3.92 -10.80 10.81
CA MET A 111 3.11 -11.92 10.35
C MET A 111 1.71 -11.75 10.91
N ALA A 112 0.89 -10.96 10.21
CA ALA A 112 -0.49 -10.65 10.54
C ALA A 112 -1.44 -11.39 9.57
N GLU A 113 -1.63 -12.68 9.82
CA GLU A 113 -2.37 -13.59 8.97
C GLU A 113 -3.81 -13.78 9.47
N GLY A 114 -4.64 -12.74 9.34
CA GLY A 114 -6.06 -12.81 9.60
C GLY A 114 -6.80 -13.70 8.58
N THR A 115 -8.08 -13.95 8.84
CA THR A 115 -8.97 -14.60 7.85
C THR A 115 -10.26 -13.80 7.68
N ALA A 116 -10.98 -14.01 6.59
CA ALA A 116 -12.30 -13.38 6.41
C ALA A 116 -13.27 -13.62 7.58
N ALA A 117 -13.19 -14.79 8.25
CA ALA A 117 -14.02 -15.13 9.39
C ALA A 117 -13.46 -14.63 10.74
N SER A 118 -12.18 -14.26 10.79
CA SER A 118 -11.48 -13.82 11.99
C SER A 118 -10.39 -12.82 11.58
N PRO A 119 -10.77 -11.61 11.15
CA PRO A 119 -9.82 -10.60 10.76
C PRO A 119 -9.00 -10.14 11.97
N ILE A 120 -7.78 -9.64 11.73
CA ILE A 120 -7.02 -8.91 12.75
C ILE A 120 -7.51 -7.47 12.74
N ILE A 121 -7.75 -6.91 13.92
CA ILE A 121 -8.31 -5.55 14.07
C ILE A 121 -7.31 -4.68 14.82
N PHE A 122 -6.78 -3.67 14.13
CA PHE A 122 -6.13 -2.51 14.73
C PHE A 122 -7.17 -1.40 14.88
N THR A 123 -7.34 -0.87 16.08
CA THR A 123 -8.35 0.16 16.38
C THR A 123 -7.91 1.08 17.51
N SER A 124 -8.74 2.05 17.90
CA SER A 124 -8.55 2.83 19.12
C SER A 124 -9.05 2.12 20.37
N LYS A 125 -8.42 2.41 21.51
CA LYS A 125 -8.89 2.00 22.84
C LYS A 125 -10.24 2.62 23.18
N THR A 126 -10.47 3.85 22.75
CA THR A 126 -11.76 4.55 22.87
C THR A 126 -12.91 3.72 22.28
N ALA A 127 -12.75 3.18 21.08
CA ALA A 127 -13.77 2.34 20.44
C ALA A 127 -13.94 0.99 21.17
N VAL A 128 -12.84 0.36 21.60
CA VAL A 128 -12.89 -0.90 22.37
C VAL A 128 -13.64 -0.73 23.71
N ASP A 129 -13.53 0.43 24.34
CA ASP A 129 -14.21 0.75 25.61
C ASP A 129 -15.67 1.20 25.44
N GLY A 130 -16.20 1.17 24.21
CA GLY A 130 -17.56 1.58 23.90
C GLY A 130 -17.75 3.09 23.76
N GLY A 131 -16.66 3.85 23.61
CA GLY A 131 -16.69 5.24 23.19
C GLY A 131 -17.07 5.39 21.71
N THR A 132 -17.39 6.61 21.30
CA THR A 132 -17.69 6.92 19.89
C THR A 132 -16.44 6.69 19.04
N ALA A 133 -16.54 5.81 18.04
CA ALA A 133 -15.52 5.65 17.01
C ALA A 133 -15.42 6.94 16.16
N ALA A 134 -14.20 7.43 15.97
CA ALA A 134 -13.90 8.62 15.20
C ALA A 134 -12.48 8.51 14.61
N VAL A 135 -12.16 9.38 13.65
CA VAL A 135 -10.80 9.61 13.19
C VAL A 135 -9.91 10.09 14.36
N GLY A 136 -8.59 9.94 14.28
CA GLY A 136 -7.71 10.71 15.17
C GLY A 136 -7.48 10.09 16.54
N GLN A 137 -7.90 8.83 16.76
CA GLN A 137 -7.96 8.25 18.10
C GLN A 137 -6.71 7.47 18.50
N TRP A 138 -5.86 7.15 17.52
CA TRP A 138 -4.50 6.60 17.65
C TRP A 138 -3.77 6.81 16.31
N GLY A 139 -2.46 6.64 16.26
CA GLY A 139 -1.69 6.96 15.05
C GLY A 139 -1.96 6.02 13.89
N GLY A 140 -1.50 4.78 13.95
CA GLY A 140 -1.65 3.85 12.84
C GLY A 140 -0.57 2.77 12.81
N LEU A 141 -0.47 2.09 11.67
CA LEU A 141 0.55 1.07 11.40
C LEU A 141 1.49 1.57 10.30
N THR A 142 2.78 1.65 10.63
CA THR A 142 3.82 2.02 9.67
C THR A 142 4.73 0.82 9.42
N ILE A 143 5.02 0.55 8.15
CA ILE A 143 5.98 -0.47 7.73
C ILE A 143 7.10 0.22 6.97
N ILE A 144 8.32 0.03 7.46
CA ILE A 144 9.54 0.50 6.82
C ILE A 144 10.18 -0.69 6.10
N GLY A 145 10.60 -0.50 4.86
CA GLY A 145 11.19 -1.54 4.04
C GLY A 145 12.62 -1.25 3.60
N GLN A 146 13.10 -2.08 2.66
CA GLN A 146 14.44 -1.99 2.07
C GLN A 146 14.41 -1.76 0.56
N ALA A 147 13.25 -1.38 0.02
CA ALA A 147 13.00 -1.15 -1.40
C ALA A 147 12.79 0.34 -1.73
N GLY A 148 13.40 1.24 -0.95
CA GLY A 148 13.41 2.67 -1.24
C GLY A 148 14.10 2.99 -2.56
N ASN A 149 13.86 4.21 -3.05
CA ASN A 149 14.54 4.79 -4.21
C ASN A 149 15.16 6.14 -3.84
N ASP A 150 15.68 6.89 -4.81
CA ASP A 150 16.38 8.15 -4.59
C ASP A 150 15.48 9.32 -4.15
N GLN A 151 14.15 9.18 -4.27
CA GLN A 151 13.17 10.15 -3.77
C GLN A 151 12.80 9.90 -2.31
N VAL A 152 12.78 8.62 -1.88
CA VAL A 152 12.35 8.22 -0.54
C VAL A 152 13.21 8.87 0.54
N GLN A 153 12.56 9.62 1.43
CA GLN A 153 13.20 10.21 2.60
C GLN A 153 13.03 9.33 3.85
N ALA A 154 13.69 9.73 4.94
CA ALA A 154 13.37 9.15 6.25
C ALA A 154 11.90 9.45 6.61
N TYR A 155 11.26 8.55 7.36
CA TYR A 155 9.86 8.70 7.74
C TYR A 155 9.64 10.04 8.46
N GLU A 156 8.68 10.81 7.97
CA GLU A 156 8.51 12.22 8.35
C GLU A 156 8.19 12.43 9.84
N VAL A 157 7.37 11.54 10.42
CA VAL A 157 7.02 11.58 11.85
C VAL A 157 8.21 11.23 12.73
N ASN A 158 9.10 10.34 12.26
CA ASN A 158 10.27 9.93 13.03
C ASN A 158 11.44 9.50 12.14
N SER A 159 12.33 10.46 11.88
CA SER A 159 13.52 10.27 11.04
C SER A 159 14.52 9.20 11.50
N ALA A 160 14.36 8.61 12.69
CA ALA A 160 15.14 7.45 13.10
C ALA A 160 14.79 6.19 12.30
N TYR A 161 13.61 6.18 11.67
CA TYR A 161 13.10 5.11 10.84
C TYR A 161 13.18 5.55 9.37
N ALA A 162 13.97 4.84 8.57
CA ALA A 162 14.18 5.16 7.17
C ALA A 162 14.23 3.87 6.37
N ALA A 163 13.59 3.89 5.20
CA ALA A 163 13.79 2.82 4.24
C ALA A 163 15.23 2.82 3.75
N THR A 164 15.74 1.63 3.43
CA THR A 164 16.98 1.50 2.64
C THR A 164 16.62 1.22 1.19
N ASP A 165 17.59 1.30 0.28
CA ASP A 165 17.50 0.92 -1.13
C ASP A 165 18.19 -0.43 -1.40
N ALA A 166 18.33 -1.26 -0.35
CA ALA A 166 19.18 -2.45 -0.37
C ALA A 166 18.61 -3.61 -1.19
N ASP A 167 17.28 -3.80 -1.19
CA ASP A 167 16.60 -4.93 -1.81
C ASP A 167 15.15 -4.62 -2.19
N LEU A 168 14.89 -4.44 -3.50
CA LEU A 168 13.56 -4.24 -4.07
C LEU A 168 12.61 -5.44 -3.85
N THR A 169 13.15 -6.62 -3.55
CA THR A 169 12.39 -7.85 -3.28
C THR A 169 12.27 -8.16 -1.80
N HIS A 170 12.75 -7.27 -0.92
CA HIS A 170 12.66 -7.45 0.52
C HIS A 170 11.22 -7.72 0.97
N SER A 171 11.06 -8.63 1.94
CA SER A 171 9.80 -8.93 2.58
C SER A 171 9.76 -8.38 3.99
N SER A 172 8.91 -7.38 4.22
CA SER A 172 8.53 -6.92 5.56
C SER A 172 7.47 -7.84 6.21
N GLY A 173 7.09 -8.93 5.52
CA GLY A 173 6.19 -9.97 6.01
C GLY A 173 4.83 -10.02 5.31
N ILE A 174 3.79 -10.32 6.09
CA ILE A 174 2.44 -10.63 5.61
C ILE A 174 1.40 -9.84 6.41
N LEU A 175 0.53 -9.12 5.69
CA LEU A 175 -0.72 -8.56 6.19
C LEU A 175 -1.85 -9.13 5.33
N THR A 176 -2.67 -10.02 5.90
CA THR A 176 -3.87 -10.56 5.22
C THR A 176 -5.10 -10.44 6.10
N HIS A 177 -6.21 -9.94 5.56
CA HIS A 177 -7.46 -9.75 6.33
C HIS A 177 -7.27 -8.91 7.60
N VAL A 178 -6.70 -7.72 7.41
CA VAL A 178 -6.43 -6.75 8.49
C VAL A 178 -7.38 -5.57 8.35
N GLN A 179 -7.95 -5.12 9.46
CA GLN A 179 -8.72 -3.89 9.54
C GLN A 179 -7.97 -2.89 10.39
N ILE A 180 -7.76 -1.68 9.88
CA ILE A 180 -7.13 -0.55 10.57
C ILE A 180 -8.19 0.54 10.69
N LEU A 181 -8.63 0.83 11.90
CA LEU A 181 -9.81 1.64 12.15
C LEU A 181 -9.47 2.79 13.10
N ASN A 182 -10.14 3.94 12.94
CA ASN A 182 -10.08 5.06 13.89
C ASN A 182 -8.66 5.63 14.09
N SER A 183 -7.83 5.50 13.06
CA SER A 183 -6.41 5.84 13.02
C SER A 183 -6.22 7.27 12.51
N GLY A 184 -5.01 7.57 12.05
CA GLY A 184 -4.60 8.86 11.54
C GLY A 184 -4.36 9.82 12.68
N ILE A 185 -3.29 10.60 12.67
CA ILE A 185 -3.13 11.72 13.61
C ILE A 185 -2.05 12.69 13.15
N THR A 186 -2.37 13.98 13.19
CA THR A 186 -1.36 15.05 13.04
C THR A 186 -0.42 15.09 14.23
N MET A 187 0.87 14.91 13.99
CA MET A 187 1.93 14.92 15.00
C MET A 187 2.52 16.32 15.17
N GLU A 188 2.81 16.98 14.06
CA GLU A 188 3.24 18.39 13.96
C GLU A 188 2.67 19.00 12.68
N THR A 189 2.95 20.27 12.38
CA THR A 189 2.60 20.83 11.08
C THR A 189 3.35 20.10 9.96
N ASP A 190 2.60 19.59 8.97
CA ASP A 190 3.11 18.85 7.82
C ASP A 190 3.84 17.56 8.24
N LYS A 191 3.35 16.91 9.31
CA LYS A 191 3.80 15.58 9.75
C LYS A 191 2.64 14.82 10.37
N GLU A 192 2.24 13.75 9.74
CA GLU A 192 1.04 13.02 10.05
C GLU A 192 1.33 11.51 10.06
N ILE A 193 0.69 10.78 10.97
CA ILE A 193 0.70 9.30 10.90
C ILE A 193 -0.58 8.90 10.17
N ASN A 194 -0.48 8.04 9.16
CA ASN A 194 -1.62 7.54 8.39
C ASN A 194 -2.22 6.27 8.99
N GLY A 195 -3.31 5.80 8.39
CA GLY A 195 -3.86 4.49 8.76
C GLY A 195 -2.85 3.36 8.51
N LEU A 196 -2.44 3.22 7.25
CA LEU A 196 -1.35 2.34 6.84
C LEU A 196 -0.29 3.13 6.07
N SER A 197 0.88 3.29 6.68
CA SER A 197 2.04 3.94 6.09
C SER A 197 3.02 2.89 5.55
N LEU A 198 3.43 2.99 4.29
CA LEU A 198 4.37 2.07 3.64
C LEU A 198 5.58 2.85 3.10
N VAL A 199 6.73 2.78 3.79
CA VAL A 199 7.94 3.50 3.38
C VAL A 199 8.93 2.52 2.75
N GLY A 200 9.10 2.59 1.43
CA GLY A 200 10.06 1.76 0.70
C GLY A 200 9.84 0.25 0.84
N VAL A 201 8.58 -0.21 0.86
CA VAL A 201 8.25 -1.64 1.09
C VAL A 201 8.46 -2.46 -0.19
N GLY A 202 9.14 -3.60 -0.06
CA GLY A 202 9.57 -4.44 -1.18
C GLY A 202 8.52 -5.43 -1.66
N SER A 203 8.71 -5.91 -2.89
CA SER A 203 7.80 -6.81 -3.61
C SER A 203 7.66 -8.22 -3.00
N GLY A 204 8.54 -8.61 -2.06
CA GLY A 204 8.40 -9.85 -1.29
C GLY A 204 7.39 -9.75 -0.14
N THR A 205 6.88 -8.55 0.16
CA THR A 205 5.85 -8.34 1.19
C THR A 205 4.47 -8.68 0.63
N THR A 206 3.64 -9.36 1.41
CA THR A 206 2.24 -9.63 1.06
C THR A 206 1.32 -8.65 1.79
N ILE A 207 0.56 -7.86 1.04
CA ILE A 207 -0.49 -6.98 1.57
C ILE A 207 -1.78 -7.28 0.80
N ASP A 208 -2.72 -7.95 1.46
CA ASP A 208 -3.94 -8.42 0.83
C ASP A 208 -5.15 -8.33 1.76
N ASN A 209 -6.34 -8.03 1.24
CA ASN A 209 -7.58 -7.93 2.02
C ASN A 209 -7.46 -6.96 3.20
N ILE A 210 -7.09 -5.71 2.93
CA ILE A 210 -6.94 -4.66 3.94
C ILE A 210 -8.15 -3.75 3.92
N THR A 211 -8.68 -3.41 5.10
CA THR A 211 -9.67 -2.35 5.27
C THR A 211 -9.06 -1.24 6.10
N VAL A 212 -9.06 0.00 5.61
CA VAL A 212 -8.77 1.18 6.42
C VAL A 212 -10.00 2.08 6.48
N SER A 213 -10.36 2.55 7.66
CA SER A 213 -11.51 3.44 7.82
C SER A 213 -11.37 4.37 8.99
N ARG A 214 -11.82 5.62 8.82
CA ARG A 214 -11.71 6.69 9.81
C ARG A 214 -10.26 6.99 10.16
N SER A 215 -9.51 7.47 9.17
CA SER A 215 -8.15 8.01 9.36
C SER A 215 -8.21 9.54 9.43
N ASP A 216 -7.59 10.16 10.45
CA ASP A 216 -7.39 11.62 10.55
C ASP A 216 -6.14 12.08 9.79
N ASP A 217 -5.96 11.51 8.61
CA ASP A 217 -5.09 11.93 7.52
C ASP A 217 -5.37 10.98 6.34
N ASP A 218 -4.35 10.41 5.71
CA ASP A 218 -4.53 9.40 4.69
C ASP A 218 -4.94 8.05 5.29
N CYS A 219 -5.75 7.32 4.53
CA CYS A 219 -6.02 5.93 4.88
C CYS A 219 -4.83 5.01 4.55
N VAL A 220 -4.25 5.16 3.36
CA VAL A 220 -3.05 4.43 2.95
C VAL A 220 -2.13 5.43 2.26
N GLU A 221 -0.87 5.48 2.68
CA GLU A 221 0.15 6.26 2.00
C GLU A 221 1.39 5.39 1.76
N ALA A 222 1.89 5.41 0.52
CA ALA A 222 3.05 4.64 0.11
C ALA A 222 4.15 5.54 -0.49
N TRP A 223 5.26 5.69 0.23
CA TRP A 223 6.45 6.42 -0.22
C TRP A 223 7.45 5.46 -0.86
N GLY A 224 7.60 5.52 -2.18
CA GLY A 224 8.47 4.62 -2.93
C GLY A 224 8.12 3.14 -2.71
N GLY A 225 9.06 2.23 -2.98
CA GLY A 225 8.81 0.80 -2.85
C GLY A 225 8.21 0.15 -4.09
N THR A 226 8.13 -1.18 -4.03
CA THR A 226 7.65 -2.03 -5.13
C THR A 226 6.64 -3.08 -4.66
N VAL A 227 6.14 -2.96 -3.42
CA VAL A 227 5.14 -3.87 -2.87
C VAL A 227 3.89 -3.87 -3.72
N ASN A 228 3.33 -5.04 -4.00
CA ASN A 228 2.01 -5.14 -4.61
C ASN A 228 0.95 -5.26 -3.51
N MET A 229 -0.19 -4.64 -3.73
CA MET A 229 -1.33 -4.66 -2.82
C MET A 229 -2.56 -5.22 -3.54
N SER A 230 -3.36 -6.04 -2.87
CA SER A 230 -4.62 -6.54 -3.43
C SER A 230 -5.79 -6.47 -2.46
N ASN A 231 -7.00 -6.25 -3.00
CA ASN A 231 -8.25 -6.24 -2.25
C ASN A 231 -8.23 -5.21 -1.09
N ILE A 232 -7.96 -3.95 -1.43
CA ILE A 232 -7.88 -2.86 -0.46
C ILE A 232 -9.20 -2.09 -0.45
N SER A 233 -9.74 -1.80 0.73
CA SER A 233 -10.95 -1.00 0.92
C SER A 233 -10.67 0.17 1.86
N VAL A 234 -10.92 1.40 1.39
CA VAL A 234 -10.64 2.63 2.15
C VAL A 234 -11.87 3.55 2.18
N SER A 235 -12.11 4.22 3.31
CA SER A 235 -13.27 5.10 3.51
C SER A 235 -13.09 6.04 4.71
N GLU A 236 -13.80 7.16 4.72
CA GLU A 236 -13.87 8.09 5.86
C GLU A 236 -12.48 8.66 6.27
N CYS A 237 -11.59 8.90 5.31
CA CYS A 237 -10.29 9.56 5.54
C CYS A 237 -10.47 11.09 5.48
N THR A 238 -9.61 11.85 6.17
CA THR A 238 -9.72 13.33 6.23
C THR A 238 -8.82 14.05 5.25
N ASP A 239 -7.79 13.39 4.73
CA ASP A 239 -7.02 13.83 3.57
C ASP A 239 -7.28 12.87 2.39
N ASP A 240 -6.29 12.11 1.93
CA ASP A 240 -6.43 11.25 0.77
C ASP A 240 -6.83 9.81 1.15
N HIS A 241 -7.63 9.18 0.30
CA HIS A 241 -8.03 7.80 0.57
C HIS A 241 -6.91 6.80 0.24
N PHE A 242 -6.07 7.14 -0.73
CA PHE A 242 -4.91 6.37 -1.12
C PHE A 242 -3.89 7.31 -1.75
N ASP A 243 -2.80 7.59 -1.05
CA ASP A 243 -1.70 8.41 -1.56
C ASP A 243 -0.50 7.53 -1.96
N ILE A 244 0.11 7.90 -3.08
CA ILE A 244 1.41 7.38 -3.50
C ILE A 244 2.37 8.53 -3.70
N ASP A 245 3.51 8.40 -3.06
CA ASP A 245 4.54 9.41 -3.03
C ASP A 245 5.91 8.80 -3.31
N ASP A 246 6.91 9.67 -3.47
CA ASP A 246 8.33 9.28 -3.67
C ASP A 246 8.55 8.17 -4.71
N GLY A 247 7.68 8.13 -5.73
CA GLY A 247 7.78 7.18 -6.82
C GLY A 247 7.54 5.72 -6.45
N TYR A 248 6.51 5.42 -5.66
CA TYR A 248 5.99 4.06 -5.53
C TYR A 248 5.72 3.42 -6.91
N ALA A 249 6.23 2.21 -7.12
CA ALA A 249 6.23 1.54 -8.43
C ALA A 249 5.57 0.14 -8.38
N GLY A 250 4.71 -0.11 -7.40
CA GLY A 250 3.97 -1.36 -7.26
C GLY A 250 2.68 -1.42 -8.08
N THR A 251 1.99 -2.55 -7.97
CA THR A 251 0.63 -2.75 -8.49
C THR A 251 -0.36 -2.84 -7.35
N VAL A 252 -1.44 -2.07 -7.44
CA VAL A 252 -2.61 -2.14 -6.56
C VAL A 252 -3.76 -2.75 -7.35
N SER A 253 -4.26 -3.90 -6.90
CA SER A 253 -5.38 -4.61 -7.53
C SER A 253 -6.61 -4.68 -6.66
N ASN A 254 -7.80 -4.56 -7.26
CA ASN A 254 -9.09 -4.57 -6.56
C ASN A 254 -9.19 -3.53 -5.43
N LEU A 255 -8.89 -2.27 -5.74
CA LEU A 255 -9.02 -1.13 -4.82
C LEU A 255 -10.48 -0.63 -4.78
N THR A 256 -11.06 -0.48 -3.59
CA THR A 256 -12.39 0.09 -3.39
C THR A 256 -12.29 1.34 -2.51
N ILE A 257 -12.76 2.46 -3.02
CA ILE A 257 -12.78 3.74 -2.31
C ILE A 257 -14.20 4.25 -2.20
N THR A 258 -14.65 4.52 -0.98
CA THR A 258 -15.89 5.27 -0.75
C THR A 258 -15.53 6.59 -0.09
N GLN A 259 -15.54 7.65 -0.90
CA GLN A 259 -15.14 8.98 -0.47
C GLN A 259 -16.37 9.79 -0.06
N THR A 260 -16.43 10.13 1.22
CA THR A 260 -17.48 10.95 1.83
C THR A 260 -16.94 12.20 2.53
N SER A 261 -15.61 12.37 2.50
CA SER A 261 -14.80 13.42 3.10
C SER A 261 -13.42 13.37 2.44
N GLY A 262 -12.51 14.22 2.89
CA GLY A 262 -11.14 14.22 2.42
C GLY A 262 -10.97 14.92 1.08
N ASN A 263 -9.76 14.81 0.56
CA ASN A 263 -9.27 15.51 -0.61
C ASN A 263 -9.38 14.61 -1.84
N ALA A 264 -8.34 13.89 -2.24
CA ALA A 264 -8.38 12.96 -3.36
C ALA A 264 -8.89 11.56 -2.97
N ALA A 265 -9.47 10.85 -3.93
CA ALA A 265 -9.65 9.41 -3.78
C ALA A 265 -8.31 8.68 -3.98
N ILE A 266 -7.57 9.00 -5.04
CA ILE A 266 -6.18 8.59 -5.22
C ILE A 266 -5.35 9.85 -5.48
N GLU A 267 -4.43 10.18 -4.58
CA GLU A 267 -3.39 11.17 -4.81
C GLU A 267 -2.14 10.47 -5.36
N MET A 268 -1.44 11.16 -6.27
CA MET A 268 -0.21 10.65 -6.85
C MET A 268 0.83 11.73 -7.04
N SER A 269 2.04 11.43 -6.57
CA SER A 269 3.21 12.27 -6.68
C SER A 269 4.50 11.44 -6.79
N GLY A 270 5.62 12.09 -7.13
CA GLY A 270 6.88 11.46 -7.52
C GLY A 270 7.05 11.26 -9.03
N THR A 271 8.12 10.58 -9.44
CA THR A 271 8.56 10.51 -10.86
C THR A 271 8.51 9.11 -11.48
N THR A 272 7.83 8.16 -10.82
CA THR A 272 7.57 6.82 -11.37
C THR A 272 6.08 6.67 -11.75
N ALA A 273 5.64 5.44 -12.02
CA ALA A 273 4.25 5.15 -12.35
C ALA A 273 3.81 3.83 -11.71
N ALA A 274 2.87 3.91 -10.77
CA ALA A 274 2.20 2.75 -10.21
C ALA A 274 1.16 2.19 -11.20
N THR A 275 0.74 0.95 -10.97
CA THR A 275 -0.37 0.33 -11.70
C THR A 275 -1.56 0.12 -10.78
N PHE A 276 -2.73 0.64 -11.15
CA PHE A 276 -4.01 0.35 -10.51
C PHE A 276 -4.82 -0.54 -11.46
N ASP A 277 -5.05 -1.80 -11.10
CA ASP A 277 -5.77 -2.79 -11.92
C ASP A 277 -6.97 -3.38 -11.19
N GLY A 278 -8.17 -2.96 -11.59
CA GLY A 278 -9.39 -3.22 -10.84
C GLY A 278 -9.53 -2.20 -9.73
N PHE A 279 -10.25 -1.11 -9.98
CA PHE A 279 -10.58 -0.13 -8.95
C PHE A 279 -12.01 0.36 -9.05
N THR A 280 -12.64 0.65 -7.92
CA THR A 280 -13.98 1.25 -7.83
C THR A 280 -13.92 2.41 -6.87
N ILE A 281 -14.00 3.62 -7.41
CA ILE A 281 -14.05 4.86 -6.66
C ILE A 281 -15.49 5.39 -6.71
N THR A 282 -16.10 5.57 -5.54
CA THR A 282 -17.37 6.28 -5.39
C THR A 282 -17.13 7.55 -4.61
N GLN A 283 -17.11 8.67 -5.32
CA GLN A 283 -16.91 10.00 -4.76
C GLN A 283 -18.26 10.66 -4.51
N ASN A 284 -18.76 10.53 -3.29
CA ASN A 284 -20.00 11.17 -2.86
C ASN A 284 -19.77 12.58 -2.30
N SER A 285 -18.58 12.82 -1.75
CA SER A 285 -18.12 14.14 -1.31
C SER A 285 -16.60 14.16 -1.33
N SER A 286 -16.03 15.26 -1.81
CA SER A 286 -14.61 15.58 -1.83
C SER A 286 -14.49 17.07 -1.49
N VAL A 287 -13.41 17.46 -0.81
CA VAL A 287 -13.12 18.86 -0.44
C VAL A 287 -12.38 19.57 -1.57
N LYS A 288 -11.45 18.87 -2.24
CA LYS A 288 -10.61 19.33 -3.36
C LYS A 288 -9.96 18.10 -4.01
N GLU A 289 -9.29 18.25 -5.15
CA GLU A 289 -8.37 17.25 -5.74
C GLU A 289 -9.03 16.02 -6.39
N GLY A 290 -10.28 15.69 -6.06
CA GLY A 290 -11.14 14.88 -6.93
C GLY A 290 -10.84 13.38 -6.93
N GLY A 291 -11.19 12.69 -8.01
CA GLY A 291 -11.08 11.23 -8.08
C GLY A 291 -9.63 10.74 -8.17
N LEU A 292 -9.00 10.90 -9.35
CA LEU A 292 -7.58 10.62 -9.55
C LEU A 292 -6.84 11.95 -9.65
N PHE A 293 -5.93 12.21 -8.72
CA PHE A 293 -5.19 13.47 -8.65
C PHE A 293 -3.72 13.31 -9.03
N PHE A 294 -3.30 14.02 -10.07
CA PHE A 294 -1.91 14.10 -10.52
C PHE A 294 -1.28 15.39 -9.94
N LYS A 295 -0.66 15.29 -8.75
CA LYS A 295 -0.29 16.46 -7.95
C LYS A 295 0.98 17.17 -8.43
N LYS A 296 2.06 16.44 -8.66
CA LYS A 296 3.40 17.01 -8.94
C LYS A 296 3.87 16.70 -10.36
N ASP A 297 4.78 17.53 -10.87
CA ASP A 297 5.43 17.32 -12.17
C ASP A 297 6.11 15.95 -12.23
N GLY A 298 6.01 15.30 -13.38
CA GLY A 298 6.74 14.05 -13.64
C GLY A 298 5.95 12.77 -13.34
N ILE A 299 4.89 12.84 -12.54
CA ILE A 299 4.09 11.67 -12.15
C ILE A 299 3.39 11.02 -13.35
N GLY A 300 3.24 9.70 -13.32
CA GLY A 300 2.44 8.91 -14.26
C GLY A 300 1.55 7.90 -13.55
N GLY A 301 0.91 7.02 -14.31
CA GLY A 301 0.04 6.00 -13.73
C GLY A 301 -0.62 5.12 -14.78
N HIS A 302 -0.74 3.83 -14.48
CA HIS A 302 -1.39 2.85 -15.34
C HIS A 302 -2.71 2.40 -14.72
N PHE A 303 -3.82 2.76 -15.35
CA PHE A 303 -5.17 2.48 -14.83
C PHE A 303 -5.88 1.47 -15.70
N LYS A 304 -6.32 0.37 -15.10
CA LYS A 304 -6.99 -0.72 -15.80
C LYS A 304 -8.24 -1.17 -15.07
N ASN A 305 -9.26 -1.56 -15.83
CA ASN A 305 -10.46 -2.24 -15.34
C ASN A 305 -11.13 -1.48 -14.17
N GLY A 306 -11.25 -0.17 -14.30
CA GLY A 306 -11.62 0.72 -13.20
C GLY A 306 -12.90 1.50 -13.43
N THR A 307 -13.51 1.97 -12.35
CA THR A 307 -14.64 2.91 -12.40
C THR A 307 -14.43 4.05 -11.41
N VAL A 308 -14.57 5.28 -11.89
CA VAL A 308 -14.70 6.50 -11.07
C VAL A 308 -16.12 7.01 -11.19
N THR A 309 -16.88 6.92 -10.11
CA THR A 309 -18.22 7.51 -9.98
C THR A 309 -18.09 8.82 -9.22
N ASP A 310 -18.02 9.92 -9.94
CA ASP A 310 -17.94 11.27 -9.39
C ASP A 310 -19.34 11.89 -9.29
N ASN A 311 -19.79 12.00 -8.04
CA ASN A 311 -21.03 12.67 -7.64
C ASN A 311 -20.76 13.97 -6.86
N SER A 312 -19.49 14.38 -6.70
CA SER A 312 -19.15 15.60 -5.97
C SER A 312 -19.31 16.83 -6.86
N SER A 313 -19.19 18.03 -6.30
CA SER A 313 -19.20 19.29 -7.05
C SER A 313 -18.20 20.23 -6.41
N ASP A 314 -16.95 19.80 -6.44
CA ASP A 314 -15.77 20.42 -5.83
C ASP A 314 -14.92 21.18 -6.88
N GLY A 315 -15.22 21.01 -8.17
CA GLY A 315 -14.49 21.60 -9.29
C GLY A 315 -13.28 20.77 -9.76
N ALA A 316 -12.98 19.64 -9.12
CA ALA A 316 -11.86 18.76 -9.47
C ALA A 316 -12.29 17.58 -10.36
N GLY A 317 -13.53 17.13 -10.23
CA GLY A 317 -14.09 16.08 -11.09
C GLY A 317 -13.41 14.71 -10.93
N ALA A 318 -13.61 13.85 -11.92
CA ALA A 318 -13.14 12.46 -11.86
C ALA A 318 -11.61 12.31 -11.98
N ILE A 319 -10.97 13.18 -12.77
CA ILE A 319 -9.52 13.22 -12.96
C ILE A 319 -9.08 14.69 -12.88
N HIS A 320 -8.16 14.97 -11.96
CA HIS A 320 -7.65 16.30 -11.71
C HIS A 320 -6.13 16.32 -11.87
N SER A 321 -5.56 17.40 -12.41
CA SER A 321 -4.11 17.58 -12.39
C SER A 321 -3.68 18.98 -11.96
N GLN A 322 -2.62 19.05 -11.16
CA GLN A 322 -2.00 20.31 -10.76
C GLN A 322 -0.62 20.45 -11.39
N GLY A 323 0.19 19.40 -11.34
CA GLY A 323 1.49 19.34 -11.99
C GLY A 323 1.39 18.89 -13.45
N THR A 324 2.47 19.09 -14.20
CA THR A 324 2.62 18.53 -15.55
C THR A 324 2.94 17.03 -15.45
N ALA A 325 1.92 16.19 -15.56
CA ALA A 325 2.06 14.74 -15.53
C ALA A 325 2.84 14.22 -16.75
N THR A 326 3.62 13.15 -16.60
CA THR A 326 4.39 12.54 -17.69
C THR A 326 3.47 11.69 -18.55
N ILE A 327 2.91 12.29 -19.60
CA ILE A 327 1.98 11.67 -20.56
C ILE A 327 2.50 10.36 -21.18
N ALA A 328 3.82 10.18 -21.30
CA ALA A 328 4.41 8.93 -21.78
C ALA A 328 4.23 7.74 -20.81
N ASN A 329 4.07 8.03 -19.52
CA ASN A 329 3.92 7.08 -18.42
C ASN A 329 2.45 6.96 -17.96
N ILE A 330 1.49 7.47 -18.75
CA ILE A 330 0.06 7.37 -18.46
C ILE A 330 -0.62 6.44 -19.46
N SER A 331 -1.45 5.53 -18.95
CA SER A 331 -2.32 4.70 -19.77
C SER A 331 -3.64 4.38 -19.07
N PHE A 332 -4.71 4.31 -19.85
CA PHE A 332 -6.03 3.87 -19.39
C PHE A 332 -6.54 2.72 -20.27
N GLU A 333 -7.05 1.66 -19.66
CA GLU A 333 -7.66 0.52 -20.36
C GLU A 333 -8.89 0.02 -19.60
N ASN A 334 -10.06 -0.05 -20.26
CA ASN A 334 -11.33 -0.43 -19.65
C ASN A 334 -11.69 0.42 -18.40
N VAL A 335 -11.45 1.73 -18.45
CA VAL A 335 -11.77 2.67 -17.37
C VAL A 335 -13.06 3.43 -17.69
N THR A 336 -13.99 3.45 -16.74
CA THR A 336 -15.27 4.18 -16.84
C THR A 336 -15.29 5.37 -15.89
N LEU A 337 -15.51 6.57 -16.42
CA LEU A 337 -15.83 7.77 -15.64
C LEU A 337 -17.35 7.99 -15.71
N THR A 338 -18.00 8.18 -14.58
CA THR A 338 -19.46 8.32 -14.49
C THR A 338 -19.84 9.12 -13.25
N GLY A 339 -21.13 9.19 -12.94
CA GLY A 339 -21.68 9.87 -11.77
C GLY A 339 -22.41 11.16 -12.11
N SER A 340 -22.99 11.78 -11.09
CA SER A 340 -23.92 12.91 -11.23
C SER A 340 -23.28 14.30 -11.17
N SER A 341 -21.96 14.40 -10.98
CA SER A 341 -21.26 15.68 -10.95
C SER A 341 -21.54 16.51 -12.21
N ALA A 342 -21.66 17.83 -12.02
CA ALA A 342 -21.74 18.80 -13.10
C ALA A 342 -20.36 19.30 -13.56
N ASP A 343 -19.30 18.92 -12.84
CA ASP A 343 -17.93 19.29 -13.17
C ASP A 343 -17.47 18.58 -14.45
N ASN A 344 -16.48 19.16 -15.12
CA ASN A 344 -15.82 18.46 -16.21
C ASN A 344 -15.15 17.20 -15.64
N ARG A 345 -15.13 16.10 -16.41
CA ARG A 345 -14.49 14.86 -15.97
C ARG A 345 -12.98 14.99 -15.82
N PHE A 346 -12.38 15.90 -16.59
CA PHE A 346 -10.96 16.25 -16.57
C PHE A 346 -10.86 17.73 -16.24
N THR A 347 -10.09 18.06 -15.21
CA THR A 347 -9.88 19.45 -14.78
C THR A 347 -8.43 19.68 -14.35
N ASP A 348 -8.03 20.95 -14.34
CA ASP A 348 -6.72 21.39 -13.90
C ASP A 348 -6.81 22.37 -12.74
N HIS A 349 -5.81 22.33 -11.86
CA HIS A 349 -5.53 23.43 -10.95
C HIS A 349 -4.69 24.48 -11.69
N ASP A 350 -5.25 25.69 -11.85
CA ASP A 350 -4.61 26.93 -12.35
C ASP A 350 -3.27 26.77 -13.12
N ASP A 351 -3.33 26.90 -14.45
CA ASP A 351 -2.26 27.05 -15.45
C ASP A 351 -1.08 26.03 -15.47
N GLY A 352 -0.94 25.14 -14.48
CA GLY A 352 0.18 24.21 -14.32
C GLY A 352 -0.09 22.75 -14.69
N GLY A 353 -1.36 22.35 -14.67
CA GLY A 353 -1.80 21.00 -15.01
C GLY A 353 -1.84 20.73 -16.52
N ASN A 354 -2.02 19.46 -16.89
CA ASN A 354 -2.15 19.04 -18.28
C ASN A 354 -3.32 18.07 -18.50
N SER A 355 -4.46 18.30 -17.85
CA SER A 355 -5.65 17.44 -17.90
C SER A 355 -6.16 17.19 -19.33
N ALA A 356 -6.03 18.15 -20.24
CA ALA A 356 -6.39 17.96 -21.65
C ALA A 356 -5.52 16.90 -22.38
N ASP A 357 -4.24 16.81 -22.02
CA ASP A 357 -3.34 15.77 -22.54
C ASP A 357 -3.64 14.41 -21.90
N ILE A 358 -3.97 14.39 -20.60
CA ILE A 358 -4.42 13.20 -19.88
C ILE A 358 -5.76 12.69 -20.48
N GLU A 359 -6.67 13.60 -20.81
CA GLU A 359 -7.95 13.31 -21.47
C GLU A 359 -7.71 12.70 -22.85
N THR A 360 -6.77 13.24 -23.63
CA THR A 360 -6.37 12.67 -24.92
C THR A 360 -5.83 11.24 -24.76
N LYS A 361 -5.08 10.97 -23.68
CA LYS A 361 -4.62 9.61 -23.37
C LYS A 361 -5.75 8.67 -22.98
N PHE A 362 -6.71 9.16 -22.21
CA PHE A 362 -7.90 8.40 -21.84
C PHE A 362 -8.71 8.03 -23.09
N ASP A 363 -8.98 8.98 -23.99
CA ASP A 363 -9.77 8.76 -25.20
C ASP A 363 -9.09 7.83 -26.21
N ALA A 364 -7.76 7.77 -26.20
CA ALA A 364 -6.98 6.84 -27.01
C ALA A 364 -6.94 5.40 -26.44
N GLY A 365 -7.28 5.22 -25.17
CA GLY A 365 -7.26 3.92 -24.50
C GLY A 365 -8.44 3.01 -24.88
N SER A 366 -8.19 1.71 -24.94
CA SER A 366 -9.21 0.73 -25.34
C SER A 366 -10.24 0.53 -24.23
N GLY A 367 -11.53 0.50 -24.59
CA GLY A 367 -12.62 0.17 -23.66
C GLY A 367 -12.98 1.27 -22.65
N ASN A 368 -12.40 2.46 -22.78
CA ASN A 368 -12.68 3.58 -21.89
C ASN A 368 -14.02 4.26 -22.21
N SER A 369 -14.68 4.83 -21.20
CA SER A 369 -15.92 5.62 -21.37
C SER A 369 -16.05 6.72 -20.31
N LYS A 370 -16.66 7.86 -20.65
CA LYS A 370 -16.84 9.03 -19.75
C LYS A 370 -18.12 9.79 -20.05
#